data_AF-A0A531LL33-F1
#
_entry.id   AF-A0A531LL33-F1
#
_cell.length_a   1.000
_cell.length_b   1.000
_cell.length_c   1.000
_cell.angle_alpha   90.00
_cell.angle_beta   90.00
_cell.angle_gamma   90.00
#
_symmetry.space_group_name_H-M   'P 1'
#
loop_
_entity.id
_entity.type
_entity.pdbx_description
1 polymer ?
#
loop_
_entity_poly.entity_id
_entity_poly.type
_entity_poly.pdbx_seq_one_letter_code
_entity_poly.pdbx_strand_id
1 'polypeptide(L)'
;MSPSLDWRRAARRKIPGLAVVLMLLACHFAFDGPLSRLRERTYDFYQFLAPRDATSNPVVIVSIDDASLNAYGRWPWNRGLLADLVDGVAESGAAVIGLALVLPEADISPDGIAGDKRLASALAKNRTALAVSLGNEATVSEAEPKAGWSIVGQVPETLPGFTGLTGSLADFSGAAAGIGVIRTLPDPDGVLRHVPLLWLRNTAQGVQLWPSFALELLRLYAGENGYVARMNGAGFDALRMAGSIVPLEPQGSIRIWETDTNTLRISASNILSGRGDPLLRNAIAIVDLSAVGLTQYLPTPTRPARPGVDIHADAIGQMLAARYLVEPTQARTLERLWLVLSGIVFIGLSGVLAQRVMLGALALALLAATPFAFGALEYSLQGALYD
;
A
#
# COMPACT_ATOMS: atom_id res chain seq x y z
N MET A 1 -29.89 63.91 13.44
CA MET A 1 -29.19 63.09 12.43
C MET A 1 -29.00 61.70 13.03
N SER A 2 -29.76 60.72 12.55
CA SER A 2 -29.82 59.38 13.15
C SER A 2 -28.69 58.47 12.63
N PRO A 3 -27.89 57.83 13.49
CA PRO A 3 -26.84 56.86 13.10
C PRO A 3 -27.38 55.55 12.47
N SER A 4 -28.70 55.43 12.27
CA SER A 4 -29.37 54.18 11.94
C SER A 4 -29.27 53.75 10.47
N LEU A 5 -28.71 54.58 9.58
CA LEU A 5 -28.58 54.26 8.14
C LEU A 5 -27.25 53.58 7.74
N ASP A 6 -26.19 53.70 8.54
CA ASP A 6 -24.85 53.27 8.13
C ASP A 6 -24.64 51.75 8.23
N TRP A 7 -25.24 51.10 9.24
CA TRP A 7 -25.09 49.66 9.42
C TRP A 7 -25.77 48.87 8.28
N ARG A 8 -26.88 49.37 7.72
CA ARG A 8 -27.57 48.71 6.59
C ARG A 8 -26.75 48.77 5.30
N ARG A 9 -26.04 49.88 5.04
CA ARG A 9 -25.15 50.00 3.88
C ARG A 9 -23.88 49.15 4.05
N ALA A 10 -23.32 49.13 5.25
CA ALA A 10 -22.19 48.26 5.58
C ALA A 10 -22.57 46.77 5.45
N ALA A 11 -23.73 46.37 5.95
CA ALA A 11 -24.25 45.00 5.82
C ALA A 11 -24.49 44.60 4.36
N ARG A 12 -25.09 45.48 3.54
CA ARG A 12 -25.31 45.23 2.11
C ARG A 12 -24.02 45.00 1.32
N ARG A 13 -22.91 45.63 1.73
CA ARG A 13 -21.58 45.41 1.10
C ARG A 13 -20.98 44.03 1.40
N LYS A 14 -21.45 43.33 2.44
CA LYS A 14 -20.94 41.99 2.82
C LYS A 14 -21.73 40.83 2.18
N ILE A 15 -22.92 41.09 1.65
CA ILE A 15 -23.80 40.07 1.03
C ILE A 15 -23.09 39.26 -0.09
N PRO A 16 -22.33 39.88 -1.02
CA PRO A 16 -21.65 39.13 -2.08
C PRO A 16 -20.59 38.17 -1.53
N GLY A 17 -19.83 38.61 -0.51
CA GLY A 17 -18.82 37.76 0.13
C GLY A 17 -19.45 36.57 0.86
N LEU A 18 -20.57 36.78 1.56
CA LEU A 18 -21.32 35.70 2.19
C LEU A 18 -21.86 34.71 1.15
N ALA A 19 -22.39 35.21 0.02
CA ALA A 19 -22.86 34.37 -1.06
C ALA A 19 -21.74 33.51 -1.67
N VAL A 20 -20.53 34.06 -1.84
CA VAL A 20 -19.35 33.30 -2.30
C VAL A 20 -18.95 32.22 -1.30
N VAL A 21 -18.91 32.52 0.00
CA VAL A 21 -18.55 31.52 1.02
C VAL A 21 -19.58 30.39 1.06
N LEU A 22 -20.87 30.72 1.02
CA LEU A 22 -21.94 29.72 0.95
C LEU A 22 -21.87 28.90 -0.34
N MET A 23 -21.53 29.53 -1.47
CA MET A 23 -21.33 28.83 -2.74
C MET A 23 -20.13 27.88 -2.67
N LEU A 24 -18.99 28.30 -2.11
CA LEU A 24 -17.81 27.44 -1.95
C LEU A 24 -18.09 26.27 -1.00
N LEU A 25 -18.81 26.51 0.09
CA LEU A 25 -19.23 25.45 1.01
C LEU A 25 -20.20 24.48 0.31
N ALA A 26 -21.17 25.00 -0.43
CA ALA A 26 -22.08 24.18 -1.23
C ALA A 26 -21.34 23.39 -2.31
N CYS A 27 -20.33 23.98 -2.96
CA CYS A 27 -19.46 23.29 -3.90
C CYS A 27 -18.65 22.18 -3.20
N HIS A 28 -18.10 22.42 -2.01
CA HIS A 28 -17.39 21.40 -1.25
C HIS A 28 -18.29 20.19 -0.92
N PHE A 29 -19.55 20.44 -0.54
CA PHE A 29 -20.53 19.35 -0.33
C PHE A 29 -20.99 18.68 -1.63
N ALA A 30 -21.19 19.44 -2.70
CA ALA A 30 -21.73 18.94 -3.98
C ALA A 30 -20.69 18.23 -4.85
N PHE A 31 -19.40 18.56 -4.69
CA PHE A 31 -18.29 18.07 -5.51
C PHE A 31 -17.22 17.31 -4.71
N ASP A 32 -17.61 16.63 -3.62
CA ASP A 32 -16.70 15.79 -2.80
C ASP A 32 -15.89 14.80 -3.67
N GLY A 33 -16.51 14.24 -4.72
CA GLY A 33 -15.86 13.37 -5.71
C GLY A 33 -14.71 14.02 -6.48
N PRO A 34 -14.94 15.06 -7.31
CA PRO A 34 -13.86 15.77 -7.99
C PRO A 34 -12.77 16.33 -7.06
N LEU A 35 -13.15 16.81 -5.87
CA LEU A 35 -12.21 17.31 -4.86
C LEU A 35 -11.31 16.20 -4.31
N SER A 36 -11.81 14.97 -4.17
CA SER A 36 -10.98 13.83 -3.76
C SER A 36 -9.76 13.60 -4.67
N ARG A 37 -9.86 13.88 -5.97
CA ARG A 37 -8.69 13.73 -6.87
C ARG A 37 -7.62 14.80 -6.63
N LEU A 38 -8.04 16.03 -6.34
CA LEU A 38 -7.10 17.11 -6.01
C LEU A 38 -6.42 16.84 -4.67
N ARG A 39 -7.17 16.28 -3.73
CA ARG A 39 -6.70 15.83 -2.44
C ARG A 39 -5.64 14.73 -2.56
N GLU A 40 -5.91 13.67 -3.32
CA GLU A 40 -4.91 12.62 -3.54
C GLU A 40 -3.62 13.17 -4.16
N ARG A 41 -3.72 14.12 -5.10
CA ARG A 41 -2.54 14.82 -5.64
C ARG A 41 -1.80 15.68 -4.61
N THR A 42 -2.51 16.26 -3.66
CA THR A 42 -1.92 17.04 -2.56
C THR A 42 -1.14 16.11 -1.65
N TYR A 43 -1.70 14.94 -1.33
CA TYR A 43 -1.00 13.91 -0.56
C TYR A 43 0.21 13.37 -1.30
N ASP A 44 0.11 13.13 -2.62
CA ASP A 44 1.25 12.74 -3.44
C ASP A 44 2.36 13.79 -3.40
N PHE A 45 2.00 15.08 -3.45
CA PHE A 45 2.94 16.18 -3.34
C PHE A 45 3.64 16.23 -1.98
N TYR A 46 2.92 15.95 -0.89
CA TYR A 46 3.53 15.81 0.44
C TYR A 46 4.56 14.68 0.48
N GLN A 47 4.22 13.51 -0.07
CA GLN A 47 5.16 12.39 -0.16
C GLN A 47 6.38 12.71 -1.01
N PHE A 48 6.19 13.43 -2.11
CA PHE A 48 7.29 13.84 -2.98
C PHE A 48 8.26 14.79 -2.27
N LEU A 49 7.75 15.73 -1.45
CA LEU A 49 8.58 16.67 -0.71
C LEU A 49 9.25 16.07 0.53
N ALA A 50 8.56 15.15 1.22
CA ALA A 50 9.00 14.58 2.49
C ALA A 50 8.71 13.07 2.52
N PRO A 51 9.45 12.26 1.72
CA PRO A 51 9.30 10.80 1.75
C PRO A 51 9.66 10.24 3.13
N ARG A 52 9.26 8.98 3.39
CA ARG A 52 9.54 8.33 4.67
C ARG A 52 11.05 8.14 4.83
N ASP A 53 11.56 8.39 6.04
CA ASP A 53 12.94 8.06 6.39
C ASP A 53 13.23 6.57 6.11
N ALA A 54 14.36 6.32 5.45
CA ALA A 54 14.86 4.97 5.22
C ALA A 54 15.35 4.35 6.53
N THR A 55 14.45 3.71 7.28
CA THR A 55 14.79 2.86 8.42
C THR A 55 15.36 1.52 7.93
N SER A 56 16.10 0.81 8.79
CA SER A 56 16.58 -0.54 8.47
C SER A 56 15.40 -1.45 8.10
N ASN A 57 15.29 -1.79 6.82
CA ASN A 57 14.30 -2.72 6.30
C ASN A 57 14.99 -4.07 6.09
N PRO A 58 14.58 -5.15 6.78
CA PRO A 58 15.22 -6.46 6.64
C PRO A 58 14.88 -7.13 5.30
N VAL A 59 14.13 -6.49 4.40
CA VAL A 59 13.77 -7.04 3.10
C VAL A 59 14.93 -6.92 2.11
N VAL A 60 15.30 -8.06 1.51
CA VAL A 60 16.29 -8.15 0.42
C VAL A 60 15.65 -8.85 -0.76
N ILE A 61 15.76 -8.26 -1.94
CA ILE A 61 15.22 -8.84 -3.17
C ILE A 61 16.28 -9.74 -3.80
N VAL A 62 15.93 -10.99 -4.06
CA VAL A 62 16.73 -11.94 -4.84
C VAL A 62 16.21 -11.89 -6.27
N SER A 63 16.86 -11.08 -7.10
CA SER A 63 16.41 -10.76 -8.44
C SER A 63 16.83 -11.83 -9.45
N ILE A 64 15.85 -12.45 -10.11
CA ILE A 64 16.06 -13.15 -11.36
C ILE A 64 16.16 -12.08 -12.46
N ASP A 65 17.36 -11.54 -12.60
CA ASP A 65 17.73 -10.44 -13.50
C ASP A 65 18.37 -10.93 -14.81
N ASP A 66 18.74 -10.01 -15.69
CA ASP A 66 19.37 -10.36 -16.97
C ASP A 66 20.69 -11.14 -16.78
N ALA A 67 21.46 -10.85 -15.72
CA ALA A 67 22.68 -11.62 -15.40
C ALA A 67 22.36 -13.07 -15.06
N SER A 68 21.30 -13.30 -14.28
CA SER A 68 20.79 -14.63 -13.95
C SER A 68 20.27 -15.38 -15.16
N LEU A 69 19.49 -14.71 -16.03
CA LEU A 69 18.99 -15.33 -17.25
C LEU A 69 20.10 -15.65 -18.26
N ASN A 70 21.14 -14.80 -18.33
CA ASN A 70 22.30 -15.05 -19.18
C ASN A 70 23.15 -16.24 -18.68
N ALA A 71 23.26 -16.42 -17.36
CA ALA A 71 24.06 -17.49 -16.77
C ALA A 71 23.33 -18.85 -16.72
N TYR A 72 22.01 -18.86 -16.44
CA TYR A 72 21.25 -20.09 -16.16
C TYR A 72 20.13 -20.38 -17.16
N GLY A 73 19.98 -19.54 -18.20
CA GLY A 73 18.99 -19.72 -19.25
C GLY A 73 17.73 -18.87 -19.07
N ARG A 74 16.90 -18.86 -20.12
CA ARG A 74 15.68 -18.03 -20.17
C ARG A 74 14.59 -18.54 -19.23
N TRP A 75 13.75 -17.62 -18.77
CA TRP A 75 12.52 -17.94 -18.06
C TRP A 75 11.50 -18.62 -19.01
N PRO A 76 10.68 -19.58 -18.55
CA PRO A 76 10.62 -20.17 -17.21
C PRO A 76 11.77 -21.15 -16.92
N TRP A 77 12.30 -21.09 -15.69
CA TRP A 77 13.32 -22.02 -15.23
C TRP A 77 12.74 -23.40 -14.86
N ASN A 78 13.58 -24.44 -14.98
CA ASN A 78 13.29 -25.77 -14.45
C ASN A 78 13.15 -25.70 -12.91
N ARG A 79 12.22 -26.49 -12.35
CA ARG A 79 11.88 -26.41 -10.92
C ARG A 79 13.00 -26.90 -9.99
N GLY A 80 13.89 -27.74 -10.48
CA GLY A 80 15.14 -28.08 -9.80
C GLY A 80 16.04 -26.86 -9.56
N LEU A 81 16.17 -25.97 -10.55
CA LEU A 81 16.97 -24.74 -10.41
C LEU A 81 16.33 -23.76 -9.40
N LEU A 82 15.00 -23.67 -9.38
CA LEU A 82 14.29 -22.90 -8.36
C LEU A 82 14.49 -23.50 -6.95
N ALA A 83 14.52 -24.83 -6.83
CA ALA A 83 14.83 -25.50 -5.57
C ALA A 83 16.24 -25.15 -5.08
N ASP A 84 17.23 -25.19 -5.98
CA ASP A 84 18.63 -24.81 -5.70
C ASP A 84 18.72 -23.33 -5.25
N LEU A 85 17.95 -22.44 -5.87
CA LEU A 85 17.88 -21.04 -5.45
C LEU A 85 17.30 -20.90 -4.05
N VAL A 86 16.18 -21.58 -3.75
CA VAL A 86 15.54 -21.53 -2.42
C VAL A 86 16.48 -22.04 -1.34
N ASP A 87 17.13 -23.19 -1.56
CA ASP A 87 18.11 -23.74 -0.63
C ASP A 87 19.32 -22.80 -0.46
N GLY A 88 19.87 -22.24 -1.54
CA GLY A 88 21.00 -21.30 -1.46
C GLY A 88 20.67 -19.99 -0.72
N VAL A 89 19.44 -19.49 -0.88
CA VAL A 89 18.95 -18.32 -0.11
C VAL A 89 18.82 -18.67 1.38
N ALA A 90 18.31 -19.85 1.70
CA ALA A 90 18.23 -20.33 3.08
C ALA A 90 19.61 -20.51 3.71
N GLU A 91 20.55 -21.14 3.00
CA GLU A 91 21.94 -21.36 3.42
C GLU A 91 22.70 -20.05 3.63
N SER A 92 22.32 -18.98 2.92
CA SER A 92 22.85 -17.62 3.12
C SER A 92 22.30 -16.92 4.38
N GLY A 93 21.36 -17.55 5.09
CA GLY A 93 20.86 -17.10 6.40
C GLY A 93 19.56 -16.32 6.38
N ALA A 94 18.77 -16.37 5.30
CA ALA A 94 17.45 -15.75 5.23
C ALA A 94 16.53 -16.31 6.32
N ALA A 95 15.82 -15.41 7.03
CA ALA A 95 14.86 -15.79 8.06
C ALA A 95 13.53 -16.29 7.45
N VAL A 96 13.12 -15.67 6.34
CA VAL A 96 11.92 -16.02 5.57
C VAL A 96 12.22 -15.85 4.09
N ILE A 97 11.66 -16.74 3.25
CA ILE A 97 11.83 -16.70 1.80
C ILE A 97 10.46 -16.58 1.14
N GLY A 98 10.18 -15.43 0.55
CA GLY A 98 9.01 -15.22 -0.30
C GLY A 98 9.32 -15.53 -1.75
N LEU A 99 8.52 -16.38 -2.39
CA LEU A 99 8.54 -16.51 -3.85
C LEU A 99 7.40 -15.68 -4.43
N ALA A 100 7.75 -14.56 -5.06
CA ALA A 100 6.83 -13.68 -5.77
C ALA A 100 6.42 -14.26 -7.14
N LEU A 101 6.18 -15.57 -7.19
CA LEU A 101 5.95 -16.36 -8.39
C LEU A 101 4.71 -17.23 -8.18
N VAL A 102 3.88 -17.34 -9.20
CA VAL A 102 2.75 -18.27 -9.22
C VAL A 102 3.09 -19.40 -10.20
N LEU A 103 3.13 -20.64 -9.71
CA LEU A 103 3.50 -21.83 -10.48
C LEU A 103 2.28 -22.77 -10.61
N PRO A 104 1.27 -22.41 -11.42
CA PRO A 104 0.00 -23.14 -11.48
C PRO A 104 0.07 -24.44 -12.28
N GLU A 105 1.14 -24.63 -13.04
CA GLU A 105 1.31 -25.75 -13.97
C GLU A 105 2.56 -26.58 -13.63
N ALA A 106 2.45 -27.89 -13.86
CA ALA A 106 3.56 -28.84 -13.74
C ALA A 106 4.71 -28.47 -14.69
N ASP A 107 5.94 -28.72 -14.26
CA ASP A 107 7.10 -28.55 -15.11
C ASP A 107 7.12 -29.61 -16.23
N ILE A 108 7.03 -29.15 -17.48
CA ILE A 108 7.00 -30.01 -18.68
C ILE A 108 8.39 -30.32 -19.26
N SER A 109 9.46 -29.84 -18.62
CA SER A 109 10.82 -30.19 -19.02
C SER A 109 11.12 -31.69 -18.77
N PRO A 110 12.17 -32.28 -19.40
CA PRO A 110 12.46 -33.72 -19.28
C PRO A 110 12.58 -34.21 -17.83
N ASP A 111 13.13 -33.38 -16.94
CA ASP A 111 13.29 -33.68 -15.51
C ASP A 111 12.23 -32.99 -14.62
N GLY A 112 11.15 -32.47 -15.22
CA GLY A 112 10.18 -31.61 -14.55
C GLY A 112 9.50 -32.24 -13.33
N ILE A 113 9.12 -33.53 -13.41
CA ILE A 113 8.54 -34.27 -12.27
C ILE A 113 9.53 -34.34 -11.10
N ALA A 114 10.81 -34.60 -11.38
CA ALA A 114 11.84 -34.63 -10.35
C ALA A 114 12.09 -33.21 -9.82
N GLY A 115 12.09 -32.20 -10.70
CA GLY A 115 12.21 -30.79 -10.36
C GLY A 115 11.10 -30.30 -9.43
N ASP A 116 9.84 -30.62 -9.72
CA ASP A 116 8.69 -30.27 -8.89
C ASP A 116 8.82 -30.90 -7.51
N LYS A 117 9.19 -32.18 -7.41
CA LYS A 117 9.44 -32.84 -6.12
C LYS A 117 10.59 -32.20 -5.33
N ARG A 118 11.67 -31.81 -6.01
CA ARG A 118 12.80 -31.10 -5.39
C ARG A 118 12.35 -29.74 -4.86
N LEU A 119 11.59 -28.97 -5.65
CA LEU A 119 11.08 -27.67 -5.22
C LEU A 119 10.13 -27.81 -4.03
N ALA A 120 9.17 -28.74 -4.08
CA ALA A 120 8.27 -29.00 -2.95
C ALA A 120 9.06 -29.35 -1.67
N SER A 121 10.12 -30.16 -1.79
CA SER A 121 10.99 -30.50 -0.66
C SER A 121 11.75 -29.29 -0.12
N ALA A 122 12.31 -28.44 -0.99
CA ALA A 122 12.99 -27.20 -0.61
C ALA A 122 12.03 -26.21 0.05
N LEU A 123 10.78 -26.12 -0.43
CA LEU A 123 9.73 -25.29 0.16
C LEU A 123 9.35 -25.77 1.56
N ALA A 124 9.19 -27.08 1.76
CA ALA A 124 8.84 -27.67 3.06
C ALA A 124 9.96 -27.59 4.10
N LYS A 125 11.22 -27.72 3.64
CA LYS A 125 12.42 -27.66 4.49
C LYS A 125 12.67 -26.25 5.04
N ASN A 126 12.31 -25.22 4.27
CA ASN A 126 12.65 -23.83 4.56
C ASN A 126 11.40 -23.01 4.93
N ARG A 127 11.57 -21.88 5.63
CA ARG A 127 10.45 -21.00 6.01
C ARG A 127 9.98 -20.16 4.82
N THR A 128 9.21 -20.79 3.93
CA THR A 128 8.81 -20.19 2.64
C THR A 128 7.38 -19.67 2.62
N ALA A 129 7.13 -18.61 1.86
CA ALA A 129 5.79 -18.15 1.50
C ALA A 129 5.62 -18.07 -0.02
N LEU A 130 4.47 -18.51 -0.52
CA LEU A 130 4.12 -18.43 -1.94
C LEU A 130 3.12 -17.33 -2.23
N ALA A 131 3.28 -16.71 -3.40
CA ALA A 131 2.33 -15.77 -3.95
C ALA A 131 1.10 -16.50 -4.54
N VAL A 132 -0.07 -15.89 -4.36
CA VAL A 132 -1.29 -16.19 -5.12
C VAL A 132 -1.89 -14.91 -5.68
N SER A 133 -2.73 -15.03 -6.70
CA SER A 133 -3.48 -13.91 -7.26
C SER A 133 -4.98 -14.17 -7.15
N LEU A 134 -5.72 -13.19 -6.63
CA LEU A 134 -7.18 -13.23 -6.59
C LEU A 134 -7.77 -12.45 -7.77
N GLY A 135 -8.84 -12.98 -8.34
CA GLY A 135 -9.52 -12.41 -9.51
C GLY A 135 -11.00 -12.79 -9.56
N ASN A 136 -11.69 -12.38 -10.63
CA ASN A 136 -13.10 -12.73 -10.84
C ASN A 136 -13.29 -13.94 -11.77
N GLU A 137 -12.20 -14.45 -12.34
CA GLU A 137 -12.21 -15.56 -13.30
C GLU A 137 -12.11 -16.92 -12.58
N ALA A 138 -12.26 -18.02 -13.33
CA ALA A 138 -12.29 -19.37 -12.81
C ALA A 138 -11.07 -19.70 -11.92
N THR A 139 -11.31 -20.48 -10.87
CA THR A 139 -10.28 -20.87 -9.90
C THR A 139 -9.32 -21.88 -10.54
N VAL A 140 -8.02 -21.64 -10.44
CA VAL A 140 -6.96 -22.54 -10.93
C VAL A 140 -6.19 -23.18 -9.76
N SER A 141 -6.60 -22.97 -8.51
CA SER A 141 -5.88 -23.50 -7.36
C SER A 141 -6.78 -23.82 -6.15
N GLU A 142 -6.42 -24.90 -5.46
CA GLU A 142 -7.01 -25.35 -4.19
C GLU A 142 -6.25 -24.78 -2.98
N ALA A 143 -5.39 -23.78 -3.16
CA ALA A 143 -4.65 -23.21 -2.04
C ALA A 143 -5.59 -22.58 -1.00
N GLU A 144 -5.25 -22.78 0.27
CA GLU A 144 -5.93 -22.18 1.42
C GLU A 144 -4.95 -21.32 2.24
N PRO A 145 -5.44 -20.28 2.94
CA PRO A 145 -4.62 -19.52 3.86
C PRO A 145 -4.03 -20.43 4.95
N LYS A 146 -2.74 -20.26 5.25
CA LYS A 146 -2.03 -21.11 6.22
C LYS A 146 -2.24 -20.70 7.68
N ALA A 147 -2.76 -19.51 7.92
CA ALA A 147 -2.93 -18.95 9.25
C ALA A 147 -4.37 -18.50 9.49
N GLY A 148 -4.85 -18.66 10.73
CA GLY A 148 -6.20 -18.29 11.13
C GLY A 148 -6.36 -16.80 11.44
N TRP A 149 -7.61 -16.36 11.49
CA TRP A 149 -8.01 -14.99 11.81
C TRP A 149 -8.78 -14.94 13.13
N SER A 150 -8.44 -13.96 13.97
CA SER A 150 -9.29 -13.52 15.08
C SER A 150 -9.87 -12.16 14.71
N ILE A 151 -11.19 -12.08 14.57
CA ILE A 151 -11.89 -10.85 14.22
C ILE A 151 -12.51 -10.25 15.49
N VAL A 152 -12.25 -8.97 15.73
CA VAL A 152 -12.82 -8.21 16.84
C VAL A 152 -13.76 -7.14 16.29
N GLY A 153 -15.00 -7.12 16.77
CA GLY A 153 -15.99 -6.10 16.42
C GLY A 153 -17.10 -6.62 15.50
N GLN A 154 -17.79 -5.70 14.86
CA GLN A 154 -18.97 -6.01 14.05
C GLN A 154 -18.53 -6.16 12.58
N VAL A 155 -18.73 -7.36 12.02
CA VAL A 155 -18.43 -7.63 10.61
C VAL A 155 -19.57 -7.04 9.75
N PRO A 156 -19.27 -6.20 8.74
CA PRO A 156 -20.28 -5.71 7.81
C PRO A 156 -21.02 -6.85 7.10
N GLU A 157 -22.31 -6.63 6.79
CA GLU A 157 -23.16 -7.65 6.13
C GLU A 157 -22.67 -8.00 4.72
N THR A 158 -22.04 -7.05 4.04
CA THR A 158 -21.46 -7.27 2.71
C THR A 158 -20.11 -6.58 2.61
N LEU A 159 -19.13 -7.29 2.05
CA LEU A 159 -17.85 -6.73 1.67
C LEU A 159 -17.52 -7.23 0.26
N PRO A 160 -17.05 -6.35 -0.64
CA PRO A 160 -16.63 -6.77 -1.96
C PRO A 160 -15.46 -7.74 -1.84
N GLY A 161 -15.59 -8.88 -2.52
CA GLY A 161 -14.61 -9.95 -2.50
C GLY A 161 -14.49 -10.60 -3.86
N PHE A 162 -13.37 -11.27 -4.08
CA PHE A 162 -13.06 -11.99 -5.30
C PHE A 162 -13.61 -13.41 -5.24
N THR A 163 -13.91 -14.02 -6.38
CA THR A 163 -14.38 -15.42 -6.43
C THR A 163 -13.24 -16.37 -6.83
N GLY A 164 -12.42 -15.92 -7.78
CA GLY A 164 -11.31 -16.65 -8.36
C GLY A 164 -10.03 -16.55 -7.55
N LEU A 165 -9.27 -17.65 -7.55
CA LEU A 165 -7.93 -17.75 -7.02
C LEU A 165 -7.04 -18.53 -8.00
N THR A 166 -5.92 -17.92 -8.37
CA THR A 166 -4.83 -18.56 -9.12
C THR A 166 -3.63 -18.65 -8.20
N GLY A 167 -3.21 -19.88 -7.95
CA GLY A 167 -2.11 -20.19 -7.04
C GLY A 167 -1.22 -21.28 -7.62
N SER A 168 -0.17 -21.60 -6.88
CA SER A 168 0.76 -22.66 -7.26
C SER A 168 0.13 -24.06 -7.09
N LEU A 169 0.75 -25.07 -7.71
CA LEU A 169 0.35 -26.48 -7.56
C LEU A 169 0.10 -26.86 -6.09
N ALA A 170 -0.82 -27.81 -5.87
CA ALA A 170 -1.21 -28.26 -4.53
C ALA A 170 -0.01 -28.75 -3.71
N ASP A 171 0.95 -29.43 -4.32
CA ASP A 171 2.18 -29.90 -3.65
C ASP A 171 3.05 -28.74 -3.14
N PHE A 172 3.12 -27.64 -3.90
CA PHE A 172 3.89 -26.45 -3.50
C PHE A 172 3.16 -25.65 -2.43
N SER A 173 1.87 -25.40 -2.66
CA SER A 173 0.99 -24.72 -1.71
C SER A 173 0.90 -25.50 -0.39
N GLY A 174 0.85 -26.82 -0.44
CA GLY A 174 0.90 -27.72 0.71
C GLY A 174 2.20 -27.61 1.49
N ALA A 175 3.34 -27.62 0.79
CA ALA A 175 4.69 -27.56 1.36
C ALA A 175 5.05 -26.19 1.99
N ALA A 176 4.57 -25.08 1.43
CA ALA A 176 4.92 -23.75 1.90
C ALA A 176 4.39 -23.45 3.32
N ALA A 177 5.20 -22.74 4.12
CA ALA A 177 4.82 -22.30 5.46
C ALA A 177 3.80 -21.15 5.47
N GLY A 178 3.68 -20.43 4.35
CA GLY A 178 2.76 -19.32 4.16
C GLY A 178 2.26 -19.18 2.73
N ILE A 179 1.09 -18.58 2.57
CA ILE A 179 0.53 -18.21 1.27
C ILE A 179 -0.12 -16.84 1.39
N GLY A 180 0.19 -15.91 0.47
CA GLY A 180 -0.36 -14.57 0.50
C GLY A 180 -0.64 -13.99 -0.89
N VAL A 181 -1.62 -13.09 -0.95
CA VAL A 181 -2.08 -12.46 -2.19
C VAL A 181 -1.10 -11.38 -2.64
N ILE A 182 -0.48 -11.55 -3.81
CA ILE A 182 0.55 -10.62 -4.32
C ILE A 182 -0.03 -9.42 -5.08
N ARG A 183 -1.30 -9.52 -5.48
CA ARG A 183 -1.97 -8.51 -6.31
C ARG A 183 -1.97 -7.14 -5.63
N THR A 184 -1.87 -6.10 -6.45
CA THR A 184 -2.08 -4.70 -6.07
C THR A 184 -3.20 -4.11 -6.92
N LEU A 185 -3.90 -3.10 -6.40
CA LEU A 185 -4.99 -2.42 -7.10
C LEU A 185 -4.67 -0.93 -7.14
N PRO A 186 -4.19 -0.40 -8.28
CA PRO A 186 -4.02 1.04 -8.43
C PRO A 186 -5.36 1.77 -8.28
N ASP A 187 -5.27 3.04 -7.88
CA ASP A 187 -6.42 3.93 -7.80
C ASP A 187 -7.02 4.18 -9.20
N PRO A 188 -8.22 4.78 -9.31
CA PRO A 188 -8.85 5.03 -10.61
C PRO A 188 -8.03 5.87 -11.60
N ASP A 189 -7.01 6.60 -11.14
CA ASP A 189 -6.07 7.36 -11.98
C ASP A 189 -4.79 6.57 -12.34
N GLY A 190 -4.68 5.32 -11.92
CA GLY A 190 -3.57 4.41 -12.21
C GLY A 190 -2.38 4.52 -11.26
N VAL A 191 -2.42 5.42 -10.27
CA VAL A 191 -1.37 5.56 -9.26
C VAL A 191 -1.67 4.62 -8.09
N LEU A 192 -0.67 3.85 -7.65
CA LEU A 192 -0.82 2.96 -6.51
C LEU A 192 -0.57 3.71 -5.20
N ARG A 193 -1.65 4.16 -4.55
CA ARG A 193 -1.60 4.79 -3.22
C ARG A 193 -1.95 3.82 -2.09
N HIS A 194 -2.78 2.84 -2.38
CA HIS A 194 -3.32 1.91 -1.40
C HIS A 194 -2.76 0.50 -1.62
N VAL A 195 -2.14 -0.06 -0.60
CA VAL A 195 -1.61 -1.43 -0.59
C VAL A 195 -2.54 -2.29 0.26
N PRO A 196 -3.30 -3.22 -0.35
CA PRO A 196 -4.15 -4.13 0.39
C PRO A 196 -3.33 -5.06 1.28
N LEU A 197 -3.69 -5.15 2.55
CA LEU A 197 -3.13 -6.11 3.50
C LEU A 197 -4.07 -7.30 3.73
N LEU A 198 -5.37 -7.08 3.56
CA LEU A 198 -6.40 -8.09 3.69
C LEU A 198 -7.19 -8.17 2.39
N TRP A 199 -7.55 -9.39 2.04
CA TRP A 199 -8.36 -9.71 0.88
C TRP A 199 -9.51 -10.59 1.30
N LEU A 200 -10.62 -10.45 0.58
CA LEU A 200 -11.81 -11.25 0.79
C LEU A 200 -12.05 -12.10 -0.45
N ARG A 201 -12.23 -13.39 -0.22
CA ARG A 201 -12.66 -14.34 -1.23
C ARG A 201 -14.03 -14.88 -0.89
N ASN A 202 -14.98 -14.74 -1.82
CA ASN A 202 -16.31 -15.30 -1.71
C ASN A 202 -16.29 -16.74 -2.26
N THR A 203 -16.51 -17.72 -1.39
CA THR A 203 -16.61 -19.14 -1.75
C THR A 203 -18.02 -19.65 -1.51
N ALA A 204 -18.30 -20.88 -1.97
CA ALA A 204 -19.58 -21.54 -1.68
C ALA A 204 -19.78 -21.80 -0.17
N GLN A 205 -18.71 -21.85 0.63
CA GLN A 205 -18.79 -22.04 2.09
C GLN A 205 -18.86 -20.72 2.88
N GLY A 206 -18.77 -19.56 2.20
CA GLY A 206 -18.83 -18.24 2.83
C GLY A 206 -17.67 -17.33 2.44
N VAL A 207 -17.41 -16.32 3.26
CA VAL A 207 -16.33 -15.36 3.05
C VAL A 207 -15.06 -15.84 3.71
N GLN A 208 -13.98 -15.95 2.94
CA GLN A 208 -12.65 -16.32 3.41
C GLN A 208 -11.72 -15.11 3.38
N LEU A 209 -11.02 -14.87 4.51
CA LEU A 209 -10.00 -13.82 4.62
C LEU A 209 -8.64 -14.35 4.18
N TRP A 210 -7.96 -13.54 3.38
CA TRP A 210 -6.65 -13.81 2.81
C TRP A 210 -5.66 -12.70 3.17
N PRO A 211 -4.45 -13.02 3.65
CA PRO A 211 -3.43 -12.02 3.86
C PRO A 211 -2.82 -11.61 2.52
N SER A 212 -2.32 -10.38 2.43
CA SER A 212 -1.41 -10.02 1.34
C SER A 212 -0.09 -10.77 1.47
N PHE A 213 0.65 -10.86 0.38
CA PHE A 213 1.97 -11.48 0.35
C PHE A 213 2.94 -10.79 1.33
N ALA A 214 2.96 -9.45 1.36
CA ALA A 214 3.72 -8.67 2.32
C ALA A 214 3.34 -8.99 3.79
N LEU A 215 2.04 -9.10 4.08
CA LEU A 215 1.55 -9.40 5.43
C LEU A 215 1.94 -10.82 5.88
N GLU A 216 1.85 -11.80 4.98
CA GLU A 216 2.23 -13.18 5.26
C GLU A 216 3.73 -13.33 5.52
N LEU A 217 4.57 -12.64 4.75
CA LEU A 217 6.01 -12.61 4.99
C LEU A 217 6.34 -12.02 6.36
N LEU A 218 5.67 -10.92 6.72
CA LEU A 218 5.86 -10.29 8.02
C LEU A 218 5.39 -11.21 9.17
N ARG A 219 4.24 -11.89 9.03
CA ARG A 219 3.76 -12.88 10.02
C ARG A 219 4.81 -13.95 10.26
N LEU A 220 5.35 -14.53 9.18
CA LEU A 220 6.39 -15.54 9.27
C LEU A 220 7.65 -14.97 9.93
N TYR A 221 8.07 -13.77 9.57
CA TYR A 221 9.28 -13.15 10.12
C TYR A 221 9.13 -12.86 11.62
N ALA A 222 7.97 -12.35 12.03
CA ALA A 222 7.64 -12.07 13.43
C ALA A 222 7.39 -13.33 14.28
N GLY A 223 7.27 -14.51 13.65
CA GLY A 223 6.97 -15.74 14.35
C GLY A 223 5.52 -15.87 14.83
N GLU A 224 4.58 -15.13 14.23
CA GLU A 224 3.17 -15.15 14.63
C GLU A 224 2.40 -16.33 13.99
N ASN A 225 1.44 -16.89 14.72
CA ASN A 225 0.66 -18.06 14.27
C ASN A 225 -0.66 -17.69 13.55
N GLY A 226 -1.03 -16.41 13.51
CA GLY A 226 -2.29 -15.95 12.97
C GLY A 226 -2.40 -14.44 12.95
N TYR A 227 -3.58 -13.96 12.59
CA TYR A 227 -3.88 -12.55 12.41
C TYR A 227 -4.97 -12.09 13.38
N VAL A 228 -4.84 -10.86 13.89
CA VAL A 228 -5.91 -10.24 14.68
C VAL A 228 -6.35 -8.95 14.00
N ALA A 229 -7.53 -8.98 13.40
CA ALA A 229 -8.12 -7.83 12.71
C ALA A 229 -9.29 -7.26 13.52
N ARG A 230 -9.39 -5.95 13.57
CA ARG A 230 -10.53 -5.21 14.10
C ARG A 230 -11.37 -4.70 12.94
N MET A 231 -12.67 -4.89 13.06
CA MET A 231 -13.67 -4.43 12.10
C MET A 231 -14.76 -3.61 12.81
N ASN A 232 -15.35 -2.69 12.08
CA ASN A 232 -16.49 -1.90 12.51
C ASN A 232 -17.57 -1.94 11.43
N GLY A 233 -18.71 -1.27 11.66
CA GLY A 233 -19.83 -1.27 10.71
C GLY A 233 -19.50 -0.71 9.31
N ALA A 234 -18.37 -0.02 9.14
CA ALA A 234 -17.91 0.52 7.85
C ALA A 234 -16.91 -0.39 7.12
N GLY A 235 -16.27 -1.36 7.79
CA GLY A 235 -15.23 -2.18 7.18
C GLY A 235 -14.12 -2.60 8.14
N PHE A 236 -12.93 -2.82 7.59
CA PHE A 236 -11.72 -2.97 8.38
C PHE A 236 -11.31 -1.64 9.05
N ASP A 237 -10.60 -1.75 10.16
CA ASP A 237 -10.24 -0.59 10.98
C ASP A 237 -8.81 -0.67 11.50
N ALA A 238 -8.41 -1.85 12.00
CA ALA A 238 -7.03 -2.06 12.44
C ALA A 238 -6.61 -3.52 12.35
N LEU A 239 -5.31 -3.77 12.30
CA LEU A 239 -4.70 -5.08 12.37
C LEU A 239 -3.57 -5.06 13.40
N ARG A 240 -3.50 -6.07 14.26
CA ARG A 240 -2.33 -6.27 15.14
C ARG A 240 -1.34 -7.17 14.41
N MET A 241 -0.10 -6.69 14.24
CA MET A 241 0.97 -7.44 13.59
C MET A 241 2.33 -7.00 14.12
N ALA A 242 3.24 -7.95 14.38
CA ALA A 242 4.60 -7.71 14.85
C ALA A 242 4.67 -6.82 16.10
N GLY A 243 3.71 -6.98 17.03
CA GLY A 243 3.63 -6.18 18.25
C GLY A 243 3.13 -4.74 18.09
N SER A 244 2.80 -4.31 16.87
CA SER A 244 2.25 -2.98 16.58
C SER A 244 0.79 -3.06 16.10
N ILE A 245 0.12 -1.91 16.09
CA ILE A 245 -1.20 -1.74 15.49
C ILE A 245 -1.03 -1.06 14.14
N VAL A 246 -1.45 -1.76 13.09
CA VAL A 246 -1.52 -1.28 11.73
C VAL A 246 -2.92 -0.64 11.54
N PRO A 247 -3.04 0.68 11.37
CA PRO A 247 -4.31 1.30 11.02
C PRO A 247 -4.70 0.89 9.60
N LEU A 248 -5.93 0.44 9.42
CA LEU A 248 -6.45 0.02 8.13
C LEU A 248 -7.51 0.99 7.64
N GLU A 249 -7.56 1.16 6.33
CA GLU A 249 -8.73 1.73 5.68
C GLU A 249 -9.86 0.70 5.62
N PRO A 250 -11.13 1.13 5.39
CA PRO A 250 -12.29 0.25 5.38
C PRO A 250 -12.17 -0.98 4.46
N GLN A 251 -11.43 -0.86 3.37
CA GLN A 251 -11.14 -1.92 2.40
C GLN A 251 -10.01 -2.87 2.82
N GLY A 252 -9.36 -2.68 3.97
CA GLY A 252 -8.27 -3.53 4.45
C GLY A 252 -6.91 -3.20 3.85
N SER A 253 -6.71 -1.97 3.39
CA SER A 253 -5.43 -1.45 2.89
C SER A 253 -4.75 -0.51 3.87
N ILE A 254 -3.46 -0.30 3.64
CA ILE A 254 -2.72 0.85 4.16
C ILE A 254 -2.38 1.79 2.99
N ARG A 255 -2.26 3.08 3.29
CA ARG A 255 -1.62 4.02 2.35
C ARG A 255 -0.12 3.80 2.35
N ILE A 256 0.45 3.62 1.17
CA ILE A 256 1.90 3.44 1.02
C ILE A 256 2.62 4.74 1.37
N TRP A 257 3.65 4.62 2.20
CA TRP A 257 4.57 5.69 2.53
C TRP A 257 5.97 5.29 2.11
N GLU A 258 6.32 5.72 0.91
CA GLU A 258 7.54 5.29 0.23
C GLU A 258 8.80 5.93 0.83
N THR A 259 9.90 5.17 0.80
CA THR A 259 11.24 5.74 1.03
C THR A 259 11.83 6.23 -0.28
N ASP A 260 12.73 7.21 -0.20
CA ASP A 260 13.53 7.69 -1.32
C ASP A 260 14.63 6.71 -1.74
N THR A 261 15.03 5.79 -0.86
CA THR A 261 16.00 4.73 -1.15
C THR A 261 15.40 3.57 -1.95
N ASN A 262 16.24 2.81 -2.64
CA ASN A 262 15.86 1.55 -3.26
C ASN A 262 16.03 0.40 -2.27
N THR A 263 15.16 -0.61 -2.38
CA THR A 263 15.32 -1.88 -1.67
C THR A 263 16.64 -2.53 -2.04
N LEU A 264 17.31 -3.17 -1.07
CA LEU A 264 18.52 -3.94 -1.33
C LEU A 264 18.23 -5.11 -2.27
N ARG A 265 19.13 -5.33 -3.23
CA ARG A 265 18.96 -6.38 -4.24
C ARG A 265 20.24 -7.18 -4.43
N ILE A 266 20.06 -8.48 -4.65
CA ILE A 266 21.12 -9.41 -5.03
C ILE A 266 20.66 -10.22 -6.24
N SER A 267 21.56 -10.46 -7.19
CA SER A 267 21.26 -11.30 -8.35
C SER A 267 21.12 -12.76 -7.91
N ALA A 268 20.11 -13.47 -8.42
CA ALA A 268 19.94 -14.90 -8.18
C ALA A 268 21.18 -15.71 -8.63
N SER A 269 21.89 -15.24 -9.65
CA SER A 269 23.16 -15.81 -10.11
C SER A 269 24.27 -15.81 -9.05
N ASN A 270 24.32 -14.81 -8.16
CA ASN A 270 25.30 -14.79 -7.07
C ASN A 270 25.02 -15.90 -6.05
N ILE A 271 23.75 -16.22 -5.82
CA ILE A 271 23.36 -17.30 -4.92
C ILE A 271 23.61 -18.65 -5.58
N LEU A 272 23.15 -18.84 -6.82
CA LEU A 272 23.28 -20.09 -7.57
C LEU A 272 24.73 -20.46 -7.93
N SER A 273 25.66 -19.50 -7.93
CA SER A 273 27.09 -19.77 -8.13
C SER A 273 27.80 -20.19 -6.85
N GLY A 274 27.09 -20.30 -5.72
CA GLY A 274 27.63 -20.70 -4.42
C GLY A 274 28.38 -19.58 -3.68
N ARG A 275 28.31 -18.33 -4.16
CA ARG A 275 28.95 -17.19 -3.49
C ARG A 275 28.21 -16.82 -2.19
N GLY A 276 26.89 -17.03 -2.15
CA GLY A 276 26.01 -16.54 -1.08
C GLY A 276 26.05 -15.02 -0.96
N ASP A 277 25.31 -14.46 0.00
CA ASP A 277 25.40 -13.03 0.29
C ASP A 277 25.14 -12.72 1.79
N PRO A 278 26.06 -12.02 2.50
CA PRO A 278 25.86 -11.62 3.88
C PRO A 278 24.62 -10.76 4.12
N LEU A 279 24.10 -10.06 3.10
CA LEU A 279 22.87 -9.27 3.20
C LEU A 279 21.65 -10.13 3.53
N LEU A 280 21.67 -11.43 3.24
CA LEU A 280 20.56 -12.32 3.54
C LEU A 280 20.47 -12.75 5.01
N ARG A 281 21.48 -12.47 5.85
CA ARG A 281 21.47 -12.90 7.26
C ARG A 281 20.32 -12.24 8.01
N ASN A 282 19.39 -13.06 8.50
CA ASN A 282 18.18 -12.64 9.20
C ASN A 282 17.28 -11.70 8.37
N ALA A 283 17.34 -11.83 7.04
CA ALA A 283 16.54 -11.04 6.11
C ALA A 283 15.22 -11.72 5.74
N ILE A 284 14.26 -10.93 5.27
CA ILE A 284 13.13 -11.40 4.49
C ILE A 284 13.56 -11.37 3.02
N ALA A 285 13.88 -12.53 2.46
CA ALA A 285 14.31 -12.65 1.08
C ALA A 285 13.09 -12.75 0.16
N ILE A 286 12.94 -11.87 -0.82
CA ILE A 286 11.86 -11.95 -1.82
C ILE A 286 12.47 -12.30 -3.18
N VAL A 287 12.19 -13.49 -3.69
CA VAL A 287 12.58 -13.94 -5.03
C VAL A 287 11.59 -13.42 -6.05
N ASP A 288 12.05 -12.62 -7.01
CA ASP A 288 11.23 -11.94 -8.02
C ASP A 288 11.88 -11.89 -9.41
N LEU A 289 11.06 -11.78 -10.46
CA LEU A 289 11.51 -11.57 -11.84
C LEU A 289 11.81 -10.09 -12.08
N SER A 290 13.10 -9.75 -12.10
CA SER A 290 13.56 -8.36 -12.28
C SER A 290 14.25 -8.10 -13.63
N ALA A 291 14.24 -9.07 -14.55
CA ALA A 291 14.78 -8.91 -15.89
C ALA A 291 13.95 -7.95 -16.76
N VAL A 292 14.58 -7.35 -17.76
CA VAL A 292 13.92 -6.43 -18.71
C VAL A 292 12.81 -7.18 -19.46
N GLY A 293 11.61 -6.59 -19.50
CA GLY A 293 10.44 -7.17 -20.16
C GLY A 293 9.66 -8.20 -19.32
N LEU A 294 10.18 -8.61 -18.16
CA LEU A 294 9.47 -9.48 -17.21
C LEU A 294 8.99 -8.74 -15.95
N THR A 295 9.66 -7.65 -15.59
CA THR A 295 9.32 -6.86 -14.40
C THR A 295 8.02 -6.09 -14.60
N GLN A 296 7.09 -6.19 -13.65
CA GLN A 296 5.92 -5.33 -13.61
C GLN A 296 6.25 -4.00 -12.91
N TYR A 297 6.05 -2.89 -13.61
CA TYR A 297 6.19 -1.54 -13.06
C TYR A 297 4.82 -0.93 -12.78
N LEU A 298 4.72 -0.24 -11.66
CA LEU A 298 3.51 0.46 -11.21
C LEU A 298 3.85 1.92 -10.90
N PRO A 299 3.02 2.88 -11.34
CA PRO A 299 3.13 4.26 -10.89
C PRO A 299 2.81 4.36 -9.39
N THR A 300 3.54 5.21 -8.69
CA THR A 300 3.43 5.48 -7.26
C THR A 300 3.48 6.99 -7.02
N PRO A 301 3.04 7.48 -5.85
CA PRO A 301 3.05 8.92 -5.53
C PRO A 301 4.39 9.60 -5.80
N THR A 302 5.50 8.93 -5.48
CA THR A 302 6.85 9.52 -5.60
C THR A 302 7.58 9.14 -6.89
N ARG A 303 7.19 8.04 -7.55
CA ARG A 303 7.88 7.53 -8.75
C ARG A 303 6.93 7.09 -9.85
N PRO A 304 7.17 7.49 -11.11
CA PRO A 304 6.32 7.11 -12.24
C PRO A 304 6.43 5.61 -12.64
N ALA A 305 7.50 4.93 -12.23
CA ALA A 305 7.72 3.51 -12.50
C ALA A 305 8.48 2.86 -11.34
N ARG A 306 7.77 2.15 -10.47
CA ARG A 306 8.33 1.38 -9.35
C ARG A 306 8.08 -0.12 -9.57
N PRO A 307 9.09 -1.00 -9.42
CA PRO A 307 8.89 -2.45 -9.48
C PRO A 307 7.85 -2.92 -8.47
N GLY A 308 6.97 -3.85 -8.89
CA GLY A 308 5.91 -4.42 -8.05
C GLY A 308 6.42 -5.01 -6.73
N VAL A 309 7.59 -5.64 -6.76
CA VAL A 309 8.23 -6.23 -5.57
C VAL A 309 8.64 -5.16 -4.53
N ASP A 310 9.03 -3.96 -4.96
CA ASP A 310 9.45 -2.90 -4.05
C ASP A 310 8.28 -2.39 -3.20
N ILE A 311 7.06 -2.42 -3.74
CA ILE A 311 5.84 -2.07 -2.99
C ILE A 311 5.62 -3.01 -1.81
N HIS A 312 5.89 -4.31 -1.98
CA HIS A 312 5.81 -5.27 -0.87
C HIS A 312 6.91 -5.02 0.16
N ALA A 313 8.11 -4.67 -0.28
CA ALA A 313 9.21 -4.29 0.61
C ALA A 313 8.90 -3.02 1.40
N ASP A 314 8.33 -2.00 0.77
CA ASP A 314 7.90 -0.75 1.41
C ASP A 314 6.80 -1.02 2.43
N ALA A 315 5.79 -1.83 2.08
CA ALA A 315 4.71 -2.19 3.00
C ALA A 315 5.23 -2.94 4.24
N ILE A 316 6.15 -3.90 4.08
CA ILE A 316 6.79 -4.58 5.20
C ILE A 316 7.59 -3.59 6.06
N GLY A 317 8.42 -2.75 5.42
CA GLY A 317 9.23 -1.76 6.13
C GLY A 317 8.37 -0.75 6.90
N GLN A 318 7.25 -0.33 6.32
CA GLN A 318 6.28 0.57 6.93
C GLN A 318 5.59 -0.07 8.14
N MET A 319 5.19 -1.35 8.04
CA MET A 319 4.60 -2.09 9.16
C MET A 319 5.59 -2.32 10.31
N LEU A 320 6.84 -2.66 10.00
CA LEU A 320 7.91 -2.83 11.00
C LEU A 320 8.27 -1.50 11.69
N ALA A 321 8.26 -0.39 10.93
CA ALA A 321 8.52 0.93 11.49
C ALA A 321 7.34 1.50 12.30
N ALA A 322 6.17 0.87 12.24
CA ALA A 322 4.92 1.32 12.86
C ALA A 322 4.58 2.79 12.52
N ARG A 323 4.88 3.23 11.29
CA ARG A 323 4.56 4.57 10.77
C ARG A 323 3.59 4.43 9.62
N TYR A 324 2.51 5.21 9.62
CA TYR A 324 1.46 5.08 8.62
C TYR A 324 0.94 6.44 8.22
N LEU A 325 0.50 6.53 6.96
CA LEU A 325 -0.30 7.66 6.51
C LEU A 325 -1.76 7.37 6.82
N VAL A 326 -2.39 8.27 7.57
CA VAL A 326 -3.78 8.14 8.01
C VAL A 326 -4.49 9.46 7.75
N GLU A 327 -5.68 9.40 7.14
CA GLU A 327 -6.60 10.53 7.07
C GLU A 327 -7.39 10.58 8.40
N PRO A 328 -7.18 11.58 9.27
CA PRO A 328 -7.90 11.66 10.53
C PRO A 328 -9.41 11.81 10.30
N THR A 329 -10.23 11.16 11.13
CA THR A 329 -11.70 11.20 10.99
C THR A 329 -12.29 12.61 11.07
N GLN A 330 -11.58 13.53 11.72
CA GLN A 330 -11.98 14.93 11.88
C GLN A 330 -11.44 15.85 10.77
N ALA A 331 -10.55 15.37 9.88
CA ALA A 331 -9.91 16.18 8.85
C ALA A 331 -10.93 16.98 8.03
N ARG A 332 -11.94 16.29 7.49
CA ARG A 332 -13.04 16.93 6.74
C ARG A 332 -13.80 18.00 7.50
N THR A 333 -13.93 17.84 8.81
CA THR A 333 -14.63 18.84 9.63
C THR A 333 -13.75 20.05 9.87
N LEU A 334 -12.45 19.84 10.09
CA LEU A 334 -11.46 20.90 10.24
C LEU A 334 -11.29 21.69 8.93
N GLU A 335 -11.22 21.02 7.79
CA GLU A 335 -11.17 21.63 6.45
C GLU A 335 -12.37 22.57 6.23
N ARG A 336 -13.58 22.10 6.54
CA ARG A 336 -14.81 22.91 6.44
C ARG A 336 -14.83 24.09 7.40
N LEU A 337 -14.41 23.88 8.65
CA LEU A 337 -14.28 24.96 9.63
C LEU A 337 -13.28 26.01 9.16
N TRP A 338 -12.16 25.58 8.60
CA TRP A 338 -11.15 26.48 8.04
C TRP A 338 -11.71 27.29 6.87
N LEU A 339 -12.46 26.67 5.96
CA LEU A 339 -13.11 27.36 4.84
C LEU A 339 -14.10 28.42 5.34
N VAL A 340 -14.87 28.12 6.39
CA VAL A 340 -15.81 29.08 7.01
C VAL A 340 -15.06 30.23 7.69
N LEU A 341 -14.05 29.93 8.52
CA LEU A 341 -13.25 30.93 9.21
C LEU A 341 -12.52 31.85 8.23
N SER A 342 -11.94 31.26 7.18
CA SER A 342 -11.30 31.96 6.08
C SER A 342 -12.28 32.90 5.37
N GLY A 343 -13.50 32.41 5.11
CA GLY A 343 -14.59 33.21 4.58
C GLY A 343 -14.94 34.40 5.46
N ILE A 344 -15.06 34.21 6.78
CA ILE A 344 -15.36 35.28 7.75
C ILE A 344 -14.25 36.33 7.75
N VAL A 345 -12.98 35.92 7.79
CA VAL A 345 -11.82 36.82 7.75
C VAL A 345 -11.81 37.62 6.45
N PHE A 346 -12.01 36.97 5.30
CA PHE A 346 -12.07 37.63 4.01
C PHE A 346 -13.23 38.63 3.92
N ILE A 347 -14.43 38.24 4.39
CA ILE A 347 -15.58 39.13 4.46
C ILE A 347 -15.27 40.32 5.37
N GLY A 348 -14.63 40.13 6.53
CA GLY A 348 -14.20 41.21 7.42
C GLY A 348 -13.27 42.20 6.71
N LEU A 349 -12.20 41.68 6.11
CA LEU A 349 -11.15 42.46 5.44
C LEU A 349 -11.59 43.10 4.11
N SER A 350 -12.63 42.57 3.45
CA SER A 350 -13.13 43.08 2.17
C SER A 350 -13.50 44.57 2.20
N GLY A 351 -13.88 45.10 3.37
CA GLY A 351 -14.20 46.53 3.52
C GLY A 351 -12.98 47.43 3.43
N VAL A 352 -11.83 46.95 3.93
CA VAL A 352 -10.54 47.67 3.94
C VAL A 352 -9.81 47.46 2.61
N LEU A 353 -9.94 46.26 2.02
CA LEU A 353 -9.26 45.85 0.80
C LEU A 353 -10.03 46.19 -0.49
N ALA A 354 -11.25 46.73 -0.39
CA ALA A 354 -12.12 47.03 -1.54
C ALA A 354 -11.45 47.90 -2.62
N GLN A 355 -10.53 48.79 -2.24
CA GLN A 355 -9.79 49.66 -3.16
C GLN A 355 -8.37 49.16 -3.47
N ARG A 356 -7.94 48.05 -2.84
CA ARG A 356 -6.58 47.49 -2.93
C ARG A 356 -6.65 46.04 -3.39
N VAL A 357 -7.12 45.85 -4.61
CA VAL A 357 -7.41 44.52 -5.19
C VAL A 357 -6.23 43.57 -5.12
N MET A 358 -4.99 44.03 -5.36
CA MET A 358 -3.80 43.17 -5.27
C MET A 358 -3.52 42.67 -3.85
N LEU A 359 -3.70 43.52 -2.83
CA LEU A 359 -3.55 43.09 -1.43
C LEU A 359 -4.69 42.16 -1.01
N GLY A 360 -5.90 42.39 -1.54
CA GLY A 360 -7.03 41.48 -1.36
C GLY A 360 -6.77 40.08 -1.93
N ALA A 361 -6.22 40.03 -3.15
CA ALA A 361 -5.85 38.79 -3.81
C ALA A 361 -4.72 38.07 -3.09
N LEU A 362 -3.68 38.79 -2.65
CA LEU A 362 -2.57 38.21 -1.88
C LEU A 362 -3.04 37.65 -0.54
N ALA A 363 -3.88 38.40 0.20
CA ALA A 363 -4.44 37.93 1.45
C ALA A 363 -5.27 36.66 1.27
N LEU A 364 -6.07 36.59 0.21
CA LEU A 364 -6.84 35.39 -0.12
C LEU A 364 -5.93 34.21 -0.50
N ALA A 365 -4.87 34.44 -1.27
CA ALA A 365 -3.91 33.41 -1.64
C ALA A 365 -3.17 32.85 -0.42
N LEU A 366 -2.72 33.70 0.49
CA LEU A 366 -2.07 33.28 1.74
C LEU A 366 -3.03 32.48 2.63
N LEU A 367 -4.27 32.94 2.75
CA LEU A 367 -5.32 32.26 3.51
C LEU A 367 -5.63 30.88 2.90
N ALA A 368 -5.66 30.79 1.57
CA ALA A 368 -5.84 29.52 0.85
C ALA A 368 -4.62 28.60 0.96
N ALA A 369 -3.40 29.11 1.16
CA ALA A 369 -2.19 28.31 1.32
C ALA A 369 -2.02 27.71 2.73
N THR A 370 -2.68 28.30 3.74
CA THR A 370 -2.51 27.88 5.14
C THR A 370 -2.97 26.44 5.46
N PRO A 371 -4.08 25.89 4.91
CA PRO A 371 -4.41 24.48 5.09
C PRO A 371 -3.33 23.57 4.53
N PHE A 372 -2.82 23.89 3.33
CA PHE A 372 -1.77 23.09 2.70
C PHE A 372 -0.48 23.10 3.51
N ALA A 373 -0.11 24.24 4.10
CA ALA A 373 1.06 24.34 4.98
C ALA A 373 0.85 23.59 6.29
N PHE A 374 -0.35 23.65 6.87
CA PHE A 374 -0.71 22.88 8.06
C PHE A 374 -0.69 21.38 7.77
N GLY A 375 -1.29 20.95 6.66
CA GLY A 375 -1.29 19.56 6.22
C GLY A 375 0.12 19.03 5.94
N ALA A 376 0.98 19.82 5.28
CA ALA A 376 2.38 19.44 5.08
C ALA A 376 3.15 19.30 6.41
N LEU A 377 2.87 20.17 7.39
CA LEU A 377 3.48 20.10 8.72
C LEU A 377 3.02 18.84 9.47
N GLU A 378 1.70 18.61 9.57
CA GLU A 378 1.14 17.43 10.25
C GLU A 378 1.55 16.11 9.56
N TYR A 379 1.64 16.12 8.23
CA TYR A 379 2.20 15.04 7.44
C TYR A 379 3.65 14.74 7.87
N SER A 380 4.51 15.76 7.92
CA SER A 380 5.92 15.59 8.29
C SER A 380 6.14 15.14 9.73
N LEU A 381 5.25 15.52 10.64
CA LEU A 381 5.38 15.22 12.08
C LEU A 381 4.77 13.87 12.45
N GLN A 382 3.60 13.55 11.90
CA GLN A 382 2.75 12.45 12.36
C GLN A 382 2.28 11.51 11.24
N GLY A 383 2.51 11.85 9.97
CA GLY A 383 1.91 11.16 8.84
C GLY A 383 0.40 11.40 8.69
N ALA A 384 -0.13 12.45 9.32
CA ALA A 384 -1.54 12.79 9.24
C ALA A 384 -1.84 13.56 7.95
N LEU A 385 -2.84 13.10 7.19
CA LEU A 385 -3.23 13.67 5.91
C LEU A 385 -4.40 14.65 6.08
N TYR A 386 -4.16 15.91 5.73
CA TYR A 386 -5.14 17.01 5.67
C TYR A 386 -5.02 17.70 4.31
N ASP A 387 -6.13 18.17 3.74
CA ASP A 387 -6.15 18.78 2.40
C ASP A 387 -6.48 20.29 2.35
#